data_AF-A0A1J3HSJ2-F1
#
_entry.id   AF-A0A1J3HSJ2-F1
#
_cell.length_a   1.000
_cell.length_b   1.000
_cell.length_c   1.000
_cell.angle_alpha   90.00
_cell.angle_beta   90.00
_cell.angle_gamma   90.00
#
_symmetry.space_group_name_H-M   'P 1'
#
loop_
_entity.id
_entity.type
_entity.pdbx_description
1 polymer ?
#
loop_
_entity_poly.entity_id
_entity_poly.type
_entity_poly.pdbx_seq_one_letter_code
_entity_poly.pdbx_strand_id
1 'polypeptide(L)'
;VEAGGYVPEDANYPKSLSKELLSELCELNDLLDELGPRFHDWAGCAPLPVDADLLPTMVLGYRCPFRILPQGVKPCLSNKEMTEMRRLARTSPPHFALGRSRELQGLAEAMVKLWGKSAIAKIAIKRGVENTRNERMAEELKRLTRGVLVSRNKDYIVFYRGNDFMPPAVAEALTERQKEITEVLQTKEDRVREMASTRVTLTLTSQGKSSKTQLLAGTLAETIAASSRWAPEASSVDIEELKRESASIKRAALIRDLEIRLRYGKLKLRKAERALAKVQKDLDPSDLPTDSEIITEEERLLFRKMGLSMDPFLLVGRREVYDGTIENIHLHWKHRELVKIIVRGKSLPLVKHIAISLEAESGGVLVSVDKTMKGYAIILYRGKNYQMPFRLRPSNLLTRRKAFARSIELQRREALKYHVADLKERIELLKTGQEEEDKETCKKTDREEGNLYLRVDESDFSSDEDESLEWESEKNETFLSSEEEEEEEA
;
A
#
# COMPACT_ATOMS: atom_id res chain seq x y z
N VAL A 1 43.34 49.36 -26.10
CA VAL A 1 43.94 48.24 -25.34
C VAL A 1 42.84 47.23 -25.15
N GLU A 2 42.84 46.21 -25.99
CA GLU A 2 41.86 45.12 -25.98
C GLU A 2 42.05 44.30 -24.70
N ALA A 3 40.97 44.08 -23.96
CA ALA A 3 40.95 43.10 -22.88
C ALA A 3 40.72 41.72 -23.51
N GLY A 4 41.83 41.02 -23.79
CA GLY A 4 41.81 39.65 -24.30
C GLY A 4 41.06 38.73 -23.35
N GLY A 5 40.02 38.06 -23.86
CA GLY A 5 39.38 36.95 -23.19
C GLY A 5 40.36 35.79 -23.07
N TYR A 6 40.76 35.48 -21.84
CA TYR A 6 41.52 34.29 -21.52
C TYR A 6 40.59 33.07 -21.66
N VAL A 7 40.66 32.39 -22.80
CA VAL A 7 40.05 31.06 -22.97
C VAL A 7 41.05 30.06 -22.39
N PRO A 8 40.70 29.27 -21.36
CA PRO A 8 41.56 28.19 -20.92
C PRO A 8 41.59 27.13 -22.02
N GLU A 9 42.71 27.08 -22.75
CA GLU A 9 43.07 25.92 -23.56
C GLU A 9 43.25 24.72 -22.61
N ASP A 10 42.75 23.55 -23.01
CA ASP A 10 42.80 22.25 -22.31
C ASP A 10 41.63 21.88 -21.36
N ALA A 11 40.41 22.34 -21.61
CA ALA A 11 39.21 21.71 -21.04
C ALA A 11 38.60 20.72 -22.03
N ASN A 12 38.46 19.46 -21.60
CA ASN A 12 37.95 18.33 -22.38
C ASN A 12 36.41 18.43 -22.58
N TYR A 13 35.94 19.50 -23.23
CA TYR A 13 34.55 19.69 -23.59
C TYR A 13 34.20 18.75 -24.77
N PRO A 14 33.10 17.99 -24.70
CA PRO A 14 32.72 17.11 -25.79
C PRO A 14 32.45 17.93 -27.06
N LYS A 15 33.05 17.52 -28.18
CA LYS A 15 33.15 18.28 -29.44
C LYS A 15 31.82 18.51 -30.19
N SER A 16 30.67 18.34 -29.54
CA SER A 16 29.33 18.35 -30.17
C SER A 16 28.23 18.94 -29.27
N LEU A 17 28.50 20.02 -28.53
CA LEU A 17 27.49 20.68 -27.69
C LEU A 17 26.89 21.90 -28.39
N SER A 18 25.59 22.13 -28.21
CA SER A 18 24.92 23.34 -28.67
C SER A 18 25.46 24.57 -27.93
N LYS A 19 25.42 25.75 -28.57
CA LYS A 19 25.91 27.01 -27.98
C LYS A 19 25.22 27.35 -26.66
N GLU A 20 23.93 27.03 -26.54
CA GLU A 20 23.14 27.25 -25.31
C GLU A 20 23.67 26.42 -24.14
N LEU A 21 23.95 25.14 -24.38
CA LEU A 21 24.45 24.24 -23.34
C LEU A 21 25.88 24.59 -22.92
N LEU A 22 26.70 25.16 -23.82
CA LEU A 22 28.01 25.70 -23.45
C LEU A 22 27.88 26.93 -22.53
N SER A 23 26.90 27.81 -22.77
CA SER A 23 26.61 28.94 -21.88
C SER A 23 26.19 28.46 -20.49
N GLU A 24 25.28 27.48 -20.42
CA GLU A 24 24.84 26.88 -19.16
C GLU A 24 26.00 26.22 -18.40
N LEU A 25 26.93 25.57 -19.11
CA LEU A 25 28.13 24.98 -18.50
C LEU A 25 29.12 26.03 -17.99
N CYS A 26 29.25 27.19 -18.65
CA CYS A 26 30.07 28.30 -18.16
C CYS A 26 29.46 28.92 -16.90
N GLU A 27 28.15 29.19 -16.89
CA GLU A 27 27.44 29.69 -15.70
C GLU A 27 27.53 28.71 -14.53
N LEU A 28 27.45 27.41 -14.83
CA LEU A 28 27.68 26.37 -13.84
C LEU A 28 29.12 26.38 -13.34
N ASN A 29 30.09 26.58 -14.22
CA ASN A 29 31.49 26.65 -13.83
C ASN A 29 31.73 27.82 -12.88
N ASP A 30 31.25 29.02 -13.20
CA ASP A 30 31.39 30.20 -12.34
C ASP A 30 30.74 29.96 -10.96
N LEU A 31 29.56 29.33 -10.92
CA LEU A 31 28.91 28.93 -9.67
C LEU A 31 29.78 27.97 -8.86
N LEU A 32 30.37 26.97 -9.50
CA LEU A 32 31.18 25.98 -8.79
C LEU A 32 32.46 26.60 -8.21
N ASP A 33 33.00 27.68 -8.79
CA ASP A 33 34.12 28.44 -8.22
C ASP A 33 33.75 29.14 -6.90
N GLU A 34 32.49 29.57 -6.77
CA GLU A 34 31.95 30.15 -5.52
C GLU A 34 31.79 29.09 -4.40
N LEU A 35 31.65 27.81 -4.75
CA LEU A 35 31.31 26.76 -3.79
C LEU A 35 32.53 26.16 -3.08
N GLY A 36 33.70 26.14 -3.72
CA GLY A 36 34.92 25.60 -3.10
C GLY A 36 36.04 25.23 -4.07
N PRO A 37 37.16 24.70 -3.54
CA PRO A 37 38.32 24.31 -4.33
C PRO A 37 37.98 23.20 -5.33
N ARG A 38 38.63 23.21 -6.50
CA ARG A 38 38.40 22.23 -7.57
C ARG A 38 39.18 20.94 -7.35
N PHE A 39 38.58 19.83 -7.78
CA PHE A 39 39.24 18.54 -7.81
C PHE A 39 39.95 18.34 -9.16
N HIS A 40 41.27 18.57 -9.17
CA HIS A 40 42.09 18.55 -10.39
C HIS A 40 42.37 17.13 -10.94
N ASP A 41 42.35 16.10 -10.09
CA ASP A 41 42.57 14.70 -10.52
C ASP A 41 41.34 14.07 -11.20
N TRP A 42 40.41 14.89 -11.67
CA TRP A 42 39.19 14.44 -12.33
C TRP A 42 39.46 14.02 -13.77
N ALA A 43 39.35 12.71 -14.04
CA ALA A 43 39.54 12.15 -15.39
C ALA A 43 38.29 12.24 -16.30
N GLY A 44 37.21 12.90 -15.87
CA GLY A 44 35.96 13.01 -16.63
C GLY A 44 35.84 14.31 -17.43
N CYS A 45 34.66 14.54 -18.03
CA CYS A 45 34.38 15.76 -18.79
C CYS A 45 34.30 16.98 -17.88
N ALA A 46 34.70 18.14 -18.42
CA ALA A 46 34.56 19.45 -17.78
C ALA A 46 33.08 19.83 -17.58
N PRO A 47 32.74 20.69 -16.60
CA PRO A 47 33.62 21.39 -15.65
C PRO A 47 34.19 20.48 -14.57
N LEU A 48 35.31 20.90 -13.98
CA LEU A 48 35.94 20.17 -12.87
C LEU A 48 35.04 20.22 -11.64
N PRO A 49 34.73 19.07 -11.00
CA PRO A 49 33.92 19.06 -9.80
C PRO A 49 34.64 19.74 -8.62
N VAL A 50 33.88 20.28 -7.69
CA VAL A 50 34.39 20.81 -6.42
C VAL A 50 34.83 19.64 -5.53
N ASP A 51 36.01 19.74 -4.91
CA ASP A 51 36.48 18.75 -3.97
C ASP A 51 35.72 18.88 -2.65
N ALA A 52 34.78 17.95 -2.42
CA ALA A 52 33.95 17.94 -1.23
C ALA A 52 34.71 17.54 0.04
N ASP A 53 35.88 16.91 -0.09
CA ASP A 53 36.68 16.51 1.08
C ASP A 53 37.37 17.72 1.70
N LEU A 54 37.66 18.75 0.90
CA LEU A 54 38.27 20.01 1.33
C LEU A 54 37.24 21.00 1.91
N LEU A 55 35.94 20.73 1.77
CA LEU A 55 34.89 21.54 2.39
C LEU A 55 34.87 21.31 3.92
N PRO A 56 34.39 22.28 4.72
CA PRO A 56 34.27 22.13 6.17
C PRO A 56 33.57 20.82 6.55
N THR A 57 34.12 20.09 7.53
CA THR A 57 33.53 18.83 8.01
C THR A 57 32.28 19.08 8.82
N MET A 58 32.35 20.03 9.75
CA MET A 58 31.26 20.45 10.63
C MET A 58 31.04 21.96 10.51
N VAL A 59 29.80 22.36 10.29
CA VAL A 59 29.39 23.77 10.28
C VAL A 59 28.67 24.02 11.59
N LEU A 60 29.24 24.86 12.45
CA LEU A 60 28.67 25.16 13.77
C LEU A 60 27.25 25.72 13.60
N GLY A 61 26.28 25.06 14.22
CA GLY A 61 24.87 25.46 14.15
C GLY A 61 24.17 25.16 12.82
N TYR A 62 24.67 24.21 12.02
CA TYR A 62 24.02 23.82 10.76
C TYR A 62 22.54 23.50 10.95
N ARG A 63 21.68 24.21 10.21
CA ARG A 63 20.24 23.95 10.14
C ARG A 63 19.90 23.42 8.77
N CYS A 64 19.01 22.43 8.74
CA CYS A 64 18.47 21.94 7.47
C CYS A 64 17.75 23.09 6.75
N PRO A 65 17.81 23.16 5.41
CA PRO A 65 17.13 24.21 4.65
C PRO A 65 15.63 24.16 4.93
N PHE A 66 15.03 25.34 5.10
CA PHE A 66 13.58 25.48 5.29
C PHE A 66 12.85 25.10 4.00
N ARG A 67 11.76 24.35 4.15
CA ARG A 67 11.03 23.73 3.03
C ARG A 67 9.54 23.76 3.32
N ILE A 68 8.76 24.21 2.34
CA ILE A 68 7.30 24.17 2.35
C ILE A 68 6.85 23.70 0.97
N LEU A 69 5.94 22.74 0.97
CA LEU A 69 5.28 22.26 -0.24
C LEU A 69 4.15 23.24 -0.63
N PRO A 70 4.13 23.79 -1.85
CA PRO A 70 3.00 24.58 -2.34
C PRO A 70 1.71 23.78 -2.35
N GLN A 71 0.57 24.44 -2.13
CA GLN A 71 -0.74 23.77 -2.13
C GLN A 71 -1.01 23.09 -3.48
N GLY A 72 -1.53 21.86 -3.43
CA GLY A 72 -1.86 21.07 -4.63
C GLY A 72 -0.68 20.34 -5.29
N VAL A 73 0.56 20.57 -4.84
CA VAL A 73 1.74 19.85 -5.34
C VAL A 73 1.97 18.59 -4.50
N LYS A 74 2.44 17.50 -5.12
CA LYS A 74 2.79 16.28 -4.40
C LYS A 74 4.24 16.36 -3.87
N PRO A 75 4.51 15.90 -2.62
CA PRO A 75 5.85 15.91 -2.06
C PRO A 75 6.79 14.88 -2.72
N CYS A 76 6.22 13.77 -3.20
CA CYS A 76 6.97 12.71 -3.86
C CYS A 76 6.91 12.86 -5.38
N LEU A 77 8.07 12.69 -6.04
CA LEU A 77 8.15 12.64 -7.50
C LEU A 77 7.39 11.43 -8.04
N SER A 78 6.65 11.64 -9.12
CA SER A 78 6.03 10.58 -9.93
C SER A 78 7.10 9.71 -10.60
N ASN A 79 6.77 8.47 -10.95
CA ASN A 79 7.69 7.57 -11.66
C ASN A 79 8.20 8.17 -12.99
N LYS A 80 7.36 8.97 -13.67
CA LYS A 80 7.73 9.68 -14.91
C LYS A 80 8.78 10.75 -14.64
N GLU A 81 8.50 11.65 -13.70
CA GLU A 81 9.41 12.72 -13.25
C GLU A 81 10.72 12.12 -12.73
N MET A 82 10.67 11.08 -11.91
CA MET A 82 11.86 10.39 -11.40
C MET A 82 12.71 9.81 -12.54
N THR A 83 12.09 9.36 -13.63
CA THR A 83 12.80 8.89 -14.82
C THR A 83 13.42 10.05 -15.60
N GLU A 84 12.71 11.17 -15.75
CA GLU A 84 13.23 12.40 -16.37
C GLU A 84 14.43 12.96 -15.61
N MET A 85 14.35 13.03 -14.27
CA MET A 85 15.46 13.45 -13.41
C MET A 85 16.70 12.54 -13.59
N ARG A 86 16.50 11.22 -13.74
CA ARG A 86 17.60 10.30 -14.05
C ARG A 86 18.17 10.51 -15.46
N ARG A 87 17.37 10.91 -16.44
CA ARG A 87 17.85 11.23 -17.79
C ARG A 87 18.74 12.48 -17.76
N LEU A 88 18.26 13.54 -17.11
CA LEU A 88 19.02 14.79 -16.92
C LEU A 88 20.33 14.56 -16.16
N ALA A 89 20.31 13.76 -15.10
CA ALA A 89 21.51 13.46 -14.32
C ALA A 89 22.56 12.63 -15.07
N ARG A 90 22.18 11.89 -16.12
CA ARG A 90 23.13 11.16 -16.97
C ARG A 90 23.88 12.09 -17.91
N THR A 91 23.18 13.09 -18.46
CA THR A 91 23.78 14.10 -19.34
C THR A 91 24.56 15.16 -18.56
N SER A 92 24.19 15.43 -17.31
CA SER A 92 24.86 16.45 -16.50
C SER A 92 26.26 15.99 -16.01
N PRO A 93 27.26 16.88 -15.99
CA PRO A 93 28.54 16.62 -15.35
C PRO A 93 28.38 16.51 -13.81
N PRO A 94 29.31 15.85 -13.10
CA PRO A 94 29.31 15.87 -11.65
C PRO A 94 29.73 17.25 -11.12
N HIS A 95 29.08 17.68 -10.05
CA HIS A 95 29.29 18.98 -9.41
C HIS A 95 30.29 18.88 -8.27
N PHE A 96 30.26 17.77 -7.53
CA PHE A 96 31.13 17.52 -6.38
C PHE A 96 31.86 16.20 -6.54
N ALA A 97 33.06 16.10 -5.99
CA ALA A 97 33.82 14.86 -5.85
C ALA A 97 34.03 14.56 -4.37
N LEU A 98 33.54 13.41 -3.89
CA LEU A 98 33.51 13.04 -2.47
C LEU A 98 34.30 11.74 -2.23
N GLY A 99 35.21 11.77 -1.27
CA GLY A 99 35.94 10.59 -0.78
C GLY A 99 35.55 10.19 0.65
N ARG A 100 35.20 11.15 1.52
CA ARG A 100 34.82 10.89 2.92
C ARG A 100 33.38 10.39 3.07
N SER A 101 33.14 9.57 4.10
CA SER A 101 31.83 8.94 4.35
C SER A 101 31.01 9.53 5.51
N ARG A 102 31.58 10.48 6.26
CA ARG A 102 30.99 11.13 7.44
C ARG A 102 31.18 12.64 7.37
N GLU A 103 30.45 13.36 8.22
CA GLU A 103 30.62 14.80 8.44
C GLU A 103 30.43 15.57 7.13
N LEU A 104 29.26 15.36 6.53
CA LEU A 104 28.92 15.90 5.22
C LEU A 104 28.21 17.26 5.32
N GLN A 105 28.39 18.01 6.41
CA GLN A 105 27.68 19.27 6.66
C GLN A 105 28.13 20.39 5.71
N GLY A 106 29.45 20.58 5.52
CA GLY A 106 29.94 21.57 4.55
C GLY A 106 29.55 21.24 3.11
N LEU A 107 29.54 19.95 2.75
CA LEU A 107 28.98 19.51 1.46
C LEU A 107 27.49 19.81 1.35
N ALA A 108 26.72 19.56 2.41
CA ALA A 108 25.28 19.83 2.43
C ALA A 108 24.99 21.34 2.27
N GLU A 109 25.80 22.23 2.86
CA GLU A 109 25.69 23.68 2.65
C GLU A 109 25.99 24.06 1.20
N ALA A 110 27.08 23.53 0.62
CA ALA A 110 27.43 23.76 -0.77
C ALA A 110 26.34 23.25 -1.73
N MET A 111 25.71 22.11 -1.44
CA MET A 111 24.56 21.59 -2.20
C MET A 111 23.35 22.53 -2.14
N VAL A 112 23.07 23.13 -0.98
CA VAL A 112 21.95 24.08 -0.84
C VAL A 112 22.21 25.35 -1.66
N LYS A 113 23.44 25.87 -1.65
CA LYS A 113 23.85 27.00 -2.51
C LYS A 113 23.72 26.64 -3.99
N LEU A 114 24.17 25.44 -4.38
CA LEU A 114 24.04 24.91 -5.74
C LEU A 114 22.59 24.79 -6.19
N TRP A 115 21.67 24.43 -5.30
CA TRP A 115 20.24 24.32 -5.61
C TRP A 115 19.51 25.64 -5.86
N GLY A 116 20.14 26.76 -5.51
CA GLY A 116 19.66 28.09 -5.87
C GLY A 116 19.62 28.31 -7.38
N LYS A 117 20.60 27.76 -8.12
CA LYS A 117 20.71 27.90 -9.58
C LYS A 117 20.36 26.60 -10.33
N SER A 118 20.68 25.42 -9.77
CA SER A 118 20.47 24.12 -10.43
C SER A 118 19.44 23.25 -9.71
N ALA A 119 18.72 22.40 -10.45
CA ALA A 119 17.74 21.49 -9.84
C ALA A 119 18.36 20.20 -9.27
N ILE A 120 19.52 19.79 -9.80
CA ILE A 120 20.14 18.49 -9.57
C ILE A 120 21.53 18.69 -8.98
N ALA A 121 21.81 17.97 -7.89
CA ALA A 121 23.16 17.83 -7.36
C ALA A 121 23.68 16.41 -7.68
N LYS A 122 24.70 16.34 -8.54
CA LYS A 122 25.40 15.11 -8.90
C LYS A 122 26.77 15.08 -8.22
N ILE A 123 27.00 14.04 -7.43
CA ILE A 123 28.21 13.85 -6.62
C ILE A 123 28.94 12.63 -7.17
N ALA A 124 30.17 12.81 -7.62
CA ALA A 124 31.07 11.72 -7.98
C ALA A 124 31.77 11.19 -6.73
N ILE A 125 31.94 9.88 -6.66
CA ILE A 125 32.69 9.23 -5.58
C ILE A 125 34.12 9.01 -6.06
N LYS A 126 35.10 9.47 -5.29
CA LYS A 126 36.52 9.31 -5.61
C LYS A 126 36.89 7.82 -5.61
N ARG A 127 37.62 7.38 -6.64
CA ARG A 127 38.06 5.98 -6.80
C ARG A 127 39.23 5.69 -5.88
N GLY A 128 39.26 4.50 -5.27
CA GLY A 128 40.38 4.05 -4.43
C GLY A 128 40.33 4.49 -2.96
N VAL A 129 39.24 5.13 -2.50
CA VAL A 129 39.07 5.51 -1.10
C VAL A 129 38.46 4.35 -0.30
N GLU A 130 39.21 3.82 0.67
CA GLU A 130 38.77 2.73 1.54
C GLU A 130 37.58 3.15 2.44
N ASN A 131 36.69 2.21 2.77
CA ASN A 131 35.52 2.41 3.63
C ASN A 131 34.43 3.39 3.12
N THR A 132 34.33 3.61 1.80
CA THR A 132 33.24 4.35 1.17
C THR A 132 31.92 3.55 1.18
N ARG A 133 30.99 3.92 2.07
CA ARG A 133 29.63 3.34 2.11
C ARG A 133 28.61 4.30 1.51
N ASN A 134 28.27 4.08 0.24
CA ASN A 134 27.36 4.96 -0.53
C ASN A 134 25.97 5.10 0.10
N GLU A 135 25.51 4.05 0.78
CA GLU A 135 24.25 4.07 1.52
C GLU A 135 24.25 5.09 2.65
N ARG A 136 25.27 5.04 3.51
CA ARG A 136 25.39 5.98 4.64
C ARG A 136 25.58 7.42 4.17
N MET A 137 26.39 7.64 3.13
CA MET A 137 26.58 8.96 2.56
C MET A 137 25.26 9.54 2.02
N ALA A 138 24.48 8.74 1.30
CA ALA A 138 23.19 9.16 0.79
C ALA A 138 22.18 9.42 1.93
N GLU A 139 22.14 8.59 2.97
CA GLU A 139 21.25 8.79 4.12
C GLU A 139 21.61 10.05 4.91
N GLU A 140 22.90 10.30 5.15
CA GLU A 140 23.38 11.50 5.85
C GLU A 140 23.07 12.76 5.04
N LEU A 141 23.36 12.77 3.73
CA LEU A 141 23.03 13.88 2.86
C LEU A 141 21.52 14.11 2.76
N LYS A 142 20.71 13.04 2.69
CA LYS A 142 19.25 13.14 2.72
C LYS A 142 18.77 13.76 4.04
N ARG A 143 19.37 13.40 5.18
CA ARG A 143 19.03 13.97 6.48
C ARG A 143 19.39 15.45 6.57
N LEU A 144 20.59 15.83 6.13
CA LEU A 144 21.10 17.20 6.23
C LEU A 144 20.39 18.16 5.26
N THR A 145 20.16 17.72 4.02
CA THR A 145 19.61 18.58 2.98
C THR A 145 18.09 18.45 2.80
N ARG A 146 17.50 17.35 3.27
CA ARG A 146 16.10 16.93 2.98
C ARG A 146 15.79 16.84 1.47
N GLY A 147 16.81 16.66 0.64
CA GLY A 147 16.65 16.44 -0.81
C GLY A 147 16.13 15.03 -1.13
N VAL A 148 15.61 14.87 -2.35
CA VAL A 148 15.08 13.59 -2.85
C VAL A 148 16.21 12.82 -3.53
N LEU A 149 16.48 11.59 -3.05
CA LEU A 149 17.46 10.70 -3.68
C LEU A 149 16.89 10.18 -5.01
N VAL A 150 17.57 10.47 -6.13
CA VAL A 150 17.12 10.09 -7.48
C VAL A 150 17.79 8.80 -7.96
N SER A 151 19.10 8.71 -7.76
CA SER A 151 19.91 7.56 -8.19
C SER A 151 21.11 7.39 -7.28
N ARG A 152 21.42 6.12 -6.98
CA ARG A 152 22.58 5.72 -6.18
C ARG A 152 23.36 4.65 -6.95
N ASN A 153 24.54 5.00 -7.43
CA ASN A 153 25.47 4.11 -8.12
C ASN A 153 26.76 3.95 -7.30
N LYS A 154 27.66 3.08 -7.75
CA LYS A 154 29.00 2.94 -7.17
C LYS A 154 29.84 4.20 -7.38
N ASP A 155 29.72 4.82 -8.56
CA ASP A 155 30.51 5.99 -8.96
C ASP A 155 29.83 7.33 -8.67
N TYR A 156 28.49 7.36 -8.57
CA TYR A 156 27.74 8.62 -8.45
C TYR A 156 26.56 8.52 -7.48
N ILE A 157 26.30 9.61 -6.76
CA ILE A 157 25.08 9.86 -6.00
C ILE A 157 24.39 11.08 -6.59
N VAL A 158 23.10 10.96 -6.89
CA VAL A 158 22.31 12.03 -7.50
C VAL A 158 21.14 12.40 -6.59
N PHE A 159 21.10 13.68 -6.21
CA PHE A 159 20.00 14.28 -5.48
C PHE A 159 19.26 15.30 -6.33
N TYR A 160 17.94 15.32 -6.16
CA TYR A 160 17.08 16.39 -6.60
C TYR A 160 16.73 17.27 -5.40
N ARG A 161 16.70 18.59 -5.60
CA ARG A 161 16.39 19.56 -4.54
C ARG A 161 15.03 19.33 -3.88
N GLY A 162 14.04 18.80 -4.60
CA GLY A 162 12.66 18.62 -4.15
C GLY A 162 11.75 19.77 -4.61
N ASN A 163 10.45 19.49 -4.72
CA ASN A 163 9.45 20.50 -5.10
C ASN A 163 9.18 21.52 -3.97
N ASP A 164 9.67 21.23 -2.77
CA ASP A 164 9.49 22.03 -1.55
C ASP A 164 10.64 23.02 -1.31
N PHE A 165 11.62 23.05 -2.21
CA PHE A 165 12.81 23.89 -2.07
C PHE A 165 12.48 25.34 -2.43
N MET A 166 12.74 26.26 -1.50
CA MET A 166 12.59 27.70 -1.70
C MET A 166 13.96 28.39 -1.68
N PRO A 167 14.19 29.44 -2.49
CA PRO A 167 15.39 30.25 -2.39
C PRO A 167 15.56 30.83 -0.97
N PRO A 168 16.80 31.02 -0.49
CA PRO A 168 17.08 31.40 0.89
C PRO A 168 16.35 32.70 1.31
N ALA A 169 16.30 33.71 0.44
CA ALA A 169 15.61 34.97 0.72
C ALA A 169 14.09 34.78 0.98
N VAL A 170 13.43 33.88 0.24
CA VAL A 170 12.00 33.60 0.45
C VAL A 170 11.80 32.73 1.68
N ALA A 171 12.70 31.79 1.92
CA ALA A 171 12.68 30.94 3.10
C ALA A 171 12.78 31.76 4.40
N GLU A 172 13.68 32.73 4.47
CA GLU A 172 13.84 33.63 5.63
C GLU A 172 12.56 34.40 5.92
N ALA A 173 12.00 35.08 4.92
CA ALA A 173 10.74 35.84 5.06
C ALA A 173 9.56 34.96 5.53
N LEU A 174 9.48 33.72 5.05
CA LEU A 174 8.44 32.77 5.48
C LEU A 174 8.67 32.28 6.91
N THR A 175 9.93 32.06 7.32
CA THR A 175 10.23 31.68 8.71
C THR A 175 9.91 32.79 9.69
N GLU A 176 10.17 34.05 9.34
CA GLU A 176 9.79 35.22 10.14
C GLU A 176 8.28 35.29 10.30
N ARG A 177 7.54 35.24 9.19
CA ARG A 177 6.08 35.22 9.22
C ARG A 177 5.50 34.06 10.02
N GLN A 178 6.10 32.86 9.94
CA GLN A 178 5.64 31.71 10.71
C GLN A 178 5.88 31.87 12.21
N LYS A 179 7.01 32.48 12.61
CA LYS A 179 7.28 32.82 14.02
C LYS A 179 6.26 33.83 14.53
N GLU A 180 6.01 34.90 13.78
CA GLU A 180 4.99 35.91 14.14
C GLU A 180 3.60 35.27 14.33
N ILE A 181 3.17 34.41 13.41
CA ILE A 181 1.89 33.69 13.55
C ILE A 181 1.89 32.82 14.81
N THR A 182 2.99 32.11 15.07
CA THR A 182 3.10 31.24 16.24
C THR A 182 3.05 32.03 17.55
N GLU A 183 3.74 33.16 17.62
CA GLU A 183 3.70 34.07 18.78
C GLU A 183 2.28 34.63 19.00
N VAL A 184 1.59 35.02 17.92
CA VAL A 184 0.19 35.48 18.00
C VAL A 184 -0.75 34.35 18.46
N LEU A 185 -0.53 33.11 18.04
CA LEU A 185 -1.32 31.96 18.49
C LEU A 185 -1.03 31.63 19.96
N GLN A 186 0.24 31.62 20.37
CA GLN A 186 0.64 31.39 21.76
C GLN A 186 0.05 32.44 22.69
N THR A 187 0.15 33.73 22.36
CA THR A 187 -0.45 34.80 23.17
C THR A 187 -1.98 34.69 23.27
N LYS A 188 -2.66 34.17 22.24
CA LYS A 188 -4.10 33.87 22.30
C LYS A 188 -4.40 32.68 23.22
N GLU A 189 -3.62 31.60 23.12
CA GLU A 189 -3.78 30.42 23.96
C GLU A 189 -3.52 30.74 25.43
N ASP A 190 -2.46 31.48 25.73
CA ASP A 190 -2.10 31.90 27.09
C ASP A 190 -3.20 32.78 27.70
N ARG A 191 -3.79 33.70 26.94
CA ARG A 191 -4.97 34.48 27.37
C ARG A 191 -6.17 33.59 27.71
N VAL A 192 -6.43 32.55 26.91
CA VAL A 192 -7.54 31.61 27.17
C VAL A 192 -7.25 30.78 28.43
N ARG A 193 -6.00 30.33 28.61
CA ARG A 193 -5.57 29.58 29.80
C ARG A 193 -5.66 30.41 31.08
N GLU A 194 -5.29 31.69 31.03
CA GLU A 194 -5.48 32.63 32.14
C GLU A 194 -6.96 32.84 32.47
N MET A 195 -7.81 33.04 31.47
CA MET A 195 -9.27 33.18 31.67
C MET A 195 -9.92 31.91 32.24
N ALA A 196 -9.50 30.73 31.79
CA ALA A 196 -9.95 29.44 32.32
C ALA A 196 -9.49 29.24 33.77
N SER A 197 -8.24 29.56 34.08
CA SER A 197 -7.69 29.48 35.45
C SER A 197 -8.42 30.44 36.40
N THR A 198 -8.74 31.64 35.94
CA THR A 198 -9.53 32.62 36.70
C THR A 198 -10.95 32.11 36.95
N ARG A 199 -11.59 31.48 35.95
CA ARG A 199 -12.92 30.85 36.08
C ARG A 199 -12.95 29.66 37.05
N VAL A 200 -11.94 28.80 37.01
CA VAL A 200 -11.79 27.65 37.92
C VAL A 200 -11.57 28.12 39.35
N THR A 201 -10.75 29.16 39.56
CA THR A 201 -10.50 29.74 40.89
C THR A 201 -11.78 30.35 41.48
N LEU A 202 -12.61 30.99 40.66
CA LEU A 202 -13.92 31.53 41.09
C LEU A 202 -14.97 30.44 41.40
N THR A 203 -14.90 29.28 40.75
CA THR A 203 -15.82 28.17 41.03
C THR A 203 -15.44 27.42 42.32
N LEU A 204 -14.14 27.24 42.59
CA LEU A 204 -13.63 26.61 43.81
C LEU A 204 -13.93 27.40 45.09
N THR A 205 -14.05 28.72 45.03
CA THR A 205 -14.42 29.55 46.19
C THR A 205 -15.93 29.58 46.47
N SER A 206 -16.76 29.09 45.55
CA SER A 206 -18.23 29.12 45.65
C SER A 206 -18.87 27.81 46.12
N GLN A 207 -18.18 26.66 46.02
CA GLN A 207 -18.69 25.39 46.54
C GLN A 207 -18.08 25.03 47.89
N GLY A 208 -18.79 25.42 48.94
CA GLY A 208 -18.54 24.97 50.30
C GLY A 208 -18.75 23.45 50.46
N LYS A 209 -17.78 22.83 51.14
CA LYS A 209 -17.89 21.61 51.97
C LYS A 209 -18.55 20.38 51.33
N SER A 210 -17.73 19.47 50.80
CA SER A 210 -18.06 18.04 50.76
C SER A 210 -17.11 17.25 51.65
N SER A 211 -17.67 16.59 52.67
CA SER A 211 -16.99 15.63 53.54
C SER A 211 -16.36 14.52 52.73
N LYS A 212 -15.05 14.33 52.86
CA LYS A 212 -14.34 13.13 52.40
C LYS A 212 -14.79 11.94 53.25
N THR A 213 -15.81 11.21 52.81
CA THR A 213 -15.99 9.82 53.20
C THR A 213 -15.21 8.99 52.19
N GLN A 214 -13.96 8.69 52.54
CA GLN A 214 -13.09 7.85 51.74
C GLN A 214 -13.61 6.41 51.83
N LEU A 215 -14.21 5.91 50.75
CA LEU A 215 -14.56 4.50 50.62
C LEU A 215 -13.26 3.70 50.53
N LEU A 216 -12.87 3.08 51.64
CA LEU A 216 -11.72 2.22 51.76
C LEU A 216 -12.08 0.86 51.16
N ALA A 217 -11.68 0.61 49.91
CA ALA A 217 -11.70 -0.74 49.36
C ALA A 217 -10.66 -1.56 50.12
N GLY A 218 -11.09 -2.65 50.78
CA GLY A 218 -10.20 -3.55 51.51
C GLY A 218 -9.10 -4.13 50.63
N THR A 219 -7.97 -4.45 51.23
CA THR A 219 -6.82 -5.01 50.51
C THR A 219 -7.10 -6.45 50.12
N LEU A 220 -6.61 -6.94 48.97
CA LEU A 220 -6.76 -8.33 48.53
C LEU A 220 -6.31 -9.36 49.61
N ALA A 221 -5.35 -8.98 50.46
CA ALA A 221 -4.93 -9.77 51.61
C ALA A 221 -6.03 -9.94 52.68
N GLU A 222 -6.85 -8.90 52.91
CA GLU A 222 -7.95 -8.93 53.87
C GLU A 222 -9.11 -9.80 53.36
N THR A 223 -9.36 -9.79 52.04
CA THR A 223 -10.37 -10.68 51.42
C THR A 223 -9.93 -12.14 51.41
N ILE A 224 -8.64 -12.42 51.13
CA ILE A 224 -8.09 -13.78 51.27
C ILE A 224 -8.18 -14.26 52.72
N ALA A 225 -7.79 -13.43 53.70
CA ALA A 225 -7.83 -13.78 55.12
C ALA A 225 -9.26 -13.94 55.68
N ALA A 226 -10.22 -13.21 55.13
CA ALA A 226 -11.64 -13.41 55.43
C ALA A 226 -12.16 -14.72 54.82
N SER A 227 -11.78 -15.03 53.57
CA SER A 227 -12.20 -16.27 52.91
C SER A 227 -11.66 -17.52 53.61
N SER A 228 -10.41 -17.50 54.09
CA SER A 228 -9.79 -18.65 54.77
C SER A 228 -10.34 -18.93 56.17
N ARG A 229 -10.95 -17.92 56.82
CA ARG A 229 -11.60 -18.07 58.14
C ARG A 229 -13.01 -18.66 58.06
N TRP A 230 -13.65 -18.57 56.88
CA TRP A 230 -15.05 -18.97 56.67
C TRP A 230 -15.20 -20.12 55.68
N ALA A 231 -14.11 -20.60 55.06
CA ALA A 231 -14.13 -21.75 54.16
C ALA A 231 -14.29 -23.06 54.95
N PRO A 232 -15.33 -23.87 54.70
CA PRO A 232 -15.41 -25.23 55.24
C PRO A 232 -14.31 -26.11 54.66
N GLU A 233 -13.83 -27.10 55.43
CA GLU A 233 -12.91 -28.15 54.94
C GLU A 233 -13.64 -29.01 53.90
N ALA A 234 -13.53 -28.64 52.62
CA ALA A 234 -14.19 -29.34 51.51
C ALA A 234 -13.64 -30.77 51.37
N SER A 235 -14.52 -31.75 51.19
CA SER A 235 -14.13 -33.14 50.96
C SER A 235 -13.45 -33.30 49.57
N SER A 236 -12.69 -34.36 49.36
CA SER A 236 -12.02 -34.61 48.07
C SER A 236 -13.00 -34.69 46.89
N VAL A 237 -14.23 -35.14 47.15
CA VAL A 237 -15.33 -35.22 46.16
C VAL A 237 -15.84 -33.82 45.79
N ASP A 238 -16.00 -32.95 46.79
CA ASP A 238 -16.45 -31.56 46.57
C ASP A 238 -15.43 -30.77 45.72
N ILE A 239 -14.13 -31.02 45.89
CA ILE A 239 -13.08 -30.36 45.10
C ILE A 239 -13.11 -30.81 43.64
N GLU A 240 -13.43 -32.07 43.36
CA GLU A 240 -13.57 -32.58 41.99
C GLU A 240 -14.83 -32.07 41.30
N GLU A 241 -15.95 -31.98 42.03
CA GLU A 241 -17.17 -31.34 41.55
C GLU A 241 -16.93 -29.88 41.20
N LEU A 242 -16.29 -29.12 42.08
CA LEU A 242 -15.95 -27.71 41.87
C LEU A 242 -15.01 -27.53 40.65
N LYS A 243 -14.08 -28.48 40.43
CA LYS A 243 -13.25 -28.49 39.21
C LYS A 243 -14.07 -28.75 37.94
N ARG A 244 -15.02 -29.70 37.96
CA ARG A 244 -15.92 -29.98 36.81
C ARG A 244 -16.84 -28.80 36.51
N GLU A 245 -17.38 -28.15 37.54
CA GLU A 245 -18.16 -26.92 37.40
C GLU A 245 -17.32 -25.79 36.81
N SER A 246 -16.08 -25.61 37.27
CA SER A 246 -15.17 -24.61 36.73
C SER A 246 -14.81 -24.87 35.25
N ALA A 247 -14.63 -26.13 34.86
CA ALA A 247 -14.38 -26.52 33.47
C ALA A 247 -15.62 -26.27 32.60
N SER A 248 -16.82 -26.59 33.10
CA SER A 248 -18.09 -26.33 32.43
C SER A 248 -18.34 -24.84 32.22
N ILE A 249 -18.06 -24.01 33.23
CA ILE A 249 -18.17 -22.54 33.14
C ILE A 249 -17.19 -21.98 32.10
N LYS A 250 -15.95 -22.46 32.07
CA LYS A 250 -14.94 -22.06 31.08
C LYS A 250 -15.35 -22.44 29.66
N ARG A 251 -15.84 -23.66 29.45
CA ARG A 251 -16.35 -24.11 28.14
C ARG A 251 -17.58 -23.31 27.71
N ALA A 252 -18.53 -23.05 28.61
CA ALA A 252 -19.69 -22.22 28.33
C ALA A 252 -19.29 -20.75 28.00
N ALA A 253 -18.25 -20.22 28.63
CA ALA A 253 -17.69 -18.91 28.27
C ALA A 253 -17.06 -18.93 26.86
N LEU A 254 -16.32 -19.98 26.52
CA LEU A 254 -15.73 -20.16 25.19
C LEU A 254 -16.79 -20.26 24.09
N ILE A 255 -17.86 -21.05 24.32
CA ILE A 255 -18.99 -21.14 23.38
C ILE A 255 -19.63 -19.77 23.18
N ARG A 256 -19.86 -19.00 24.26
CA ARG A 256 -20.42 -17.64 24.16
C ARG A 256 -19.54 -16.71 23.33
N ASP A 257 -18.22 -16.75 23.50
CA ASP A 257 -17.28 -15.96 22.71
C ASP A 257 -17.33 -16.35 21.22
N LEU A 258 -17.26 -17.65 20.91
CA LEU A 258 -17.37 -18.15 19.55
C LEU A 258 -18.72 -17.77 18.91
N GLU A 259 -19.81 -17.77 19.67
CA GLU A 259 -21.13 -17.33 19.20
C GLU A 259 -21.19 -15.82 18.90
N ILE A 260 -20.44 -14.99 19.63
CA ILE A 260 -20.27 -13.56 19.32
C ILE A 260 -19.48 -13.39 18.01
N ARG A 261 -18.33 -14.06 17.90
CA ARG A 261 -17.51 -14.05 16.67
C ARG A 261 -18.29 -14.55 15.46
N LEU A 262 -19.11 -15.58 15.63
CA LEU A 262 -20.00 -16.12 14.60
C LEU A 262 -21.03 -15.07 14.15
N ARG A 263 -21.66 -14.36 15.09
CA ARG A 263 -22.61 -13.28 14.77
C ARG A 263 -21.94 -12.18 13.96
N TYR A 264 -20.74 -11.78 14.36
CA TYR A 264 -19.96 -10.77 13.65
C TYR A 264 -19.50 -11.24 12.25
N GLY A 265 -19.01 -12.48 12.13
CA GLY A 265 -18.67 -13.10 10.84
C GLY A 265 -19.87 -13.14 9.87
N LYS A 266 -21.06 -13.48 10.37
CA LYS A 266 -22.31 -13.43 9.58
C LYS A 266 -22.68 -12.00 9.16
N LEU A 267 -22.47 -11.00 10.03
CA LEU A 267 -22.70 -9.59 9.68
C LEU A 267 -21.76 -9.12 8.56
N LYS A 268 -20.46 -9.45 8.67
CA LYS A 268 -19.47 -9.18 7.63
C LYS A 268 -19.82 -9.86 6.31
N LEU A 269 -20.29 -11.11 6.37
CA LEU A 269 -20.75 -11.86 5.19
C LEU A 269 -21.89 -11.12 4.48
N ARG A 270 -22.92 -10.69 5.23
CA ARG A 270 -24.05 -9.92 4.69
C ARG A 270 -23.61 -8.60 4.07
N LYS A 271 -22.64 -7.89 4.66
CA LYS A 271 -22.07 -6.66 4.09
C LYS A 271 -21.39 -6.94 2.75
N ALA A 272 -20.56 -7.98 2.67
CA ALA A 272 -19.90 -8.39 1.42
C ALA A 272 -20.92 -8.82 0.34
N GLU A 273 -21.99 -9.55 0.73
CA GLU A 273 -23.08 -9.92 -0.19
C GLU A 273 -23.83 -8.70 -0.73
N ARG A 274 -24.08 -7.69 0.10
CA ARG A 274 -24.68 -6.42 -0.37
C ARG A 274 -23.76 -5.67 -1.32
N ALA A 275 -22.45 -5.61 -1.03
CA ALA A 275 -21.47 -4.97 -1.91
C ALA A 275 -21.38 -5.71 -3.26
N LEU A 276 -21.39 -7.04 -3.25
CA LEU A 276 -21.47 -7.85 -4.47
C LEU A 276 -22.74 -7.58 -5.25
N ALA A 277 -23.89 -7.53 -4.58
CA ALA A 277 -25.16 -7.24 -5.23
C ALA A 277 -25.15 -5.85 -5.88
N LYS A 278 -24.59 -4.83 -5.22
CA LYS A 278 -24.42 -3.48 -5.81
C LYS A 278 -23.67 -3.54 -7.13
N VAL A 279 -22.52 -4.23 -7.17
CA VAL A 279 -21.71 -4.36 -8.39
C VAL A 279 -22.38 -5.24 -9.45
N GLN A 280 -23.15 -6.24 -9.05
CA GLN A 280 -23.86 -7.14 -9.98
C GLN A 280 -25.10 -6.52 -10.60
N LYS A 281 -25.64 -5.42 -10.06
CA LYS A 281 -26.78 -4.71 -10.67
C LYS A 281 -26.47 -4.20 -12.08
N ASP A 282 -25.22 -3.84 -12.33
CA ASP A 282 -24.77 -3.30 -13.62
C ASP A 282 -24.44 -4.41 -14.64
N LEU A 283 -24.61 -5.68 -14.25
CA LEU A 283 -24.27 -6.83 -15.09
C LEU A 283 -25.55 -7.47 -15.61
N ASP A 284 -25.79 -7.33 -16.91
CA ASP A 284 -26.89 -7.97 -17.64
C ASP A 284 -26.29 -8.99 -18.63
N PRO A 285 -26.06 -10.25 -18.21
CA PRO A 285 -25.46 -11.24 -19.09
C PRO A 285 -26.38 -11.50 -20.30
N SER A 286 -25.80 -11.51 -21.50
CA SER A 286 -26.55 -11.86 -22.70
C SER A 286 -26.90 -13.35 -22.69
N ASP A 287 -28.09 -13.69 -23.19
CA ASP A 287 -28.47 -15.08 -23.42
C ASP A 287 -27.74 -15.64 -24.65
N LEU A 288 -27.53 -16.96 -24.66
CA LEU A 288 -26.94 -17.63 -25.82
C LEU A 288 -27.84 -17.46 -27.05
N PRO A 289 -27.28 -17.15 -28.23
CA PRO A 289 -28.07 -17.02 -29.44
C PRO A 289 -28.70 -18.36 -29.84
N THR A 290 -30.03 -18.37 -29.98
CA THR A 290 -30.82 -19.55 -30.40
C THR A 290 -30.36 -20.09 -31.76
N ASP A 291 -29.90 -19.21 -32.65
CA ASP A 291 -29.46 -19.55 -34.02
C ASP A 291 -27.92 -19.67 -34.09
N SER A 292 -27.35 -20.56 -33.28
CA SER A 292 -25.90 -20.79 -33.26
C SER A 292 -25.44 -21.52 -34.54
N GLU A 293 -24.42 -21.00 -35.22
CA GLU A 293 -23.80 -21.67 -36.38
C GLU A 293 -23.23 -23.03 -35.99
N ILE A 294 -23.76 -24.10 -36.59
CA ILE A 294 -23.28 -25.46 -36.33
C ILE A 294 -21.99 -25.68 -37.11
N ILE A 295 -20.86 -25.63 -36.42
CA ILE A 295 -19.55 -26.00 -36.98
C ILE A 295 -19.52 -27.53 -37.20
N THR A 296 -19.06 -27.95 -38.37
CA THR A 296 -18.86 -29.38 -38.65
C THR A 296 -17.72 -29.97 -37.80
N GLU A 297 -17.76 -31.26 -37.47
CA GLU A 297 -16.74 -31.86 -36.61
C GLU A 297 -15.33 -31.79 -37.24
N GLU A 298 -15.24 -31.82 -38.57
CA GLU A 298 -13.97 -31.66 -39.31
C GLU A 298 -13.39 -30.26 -39.17
N GLU A 299 -14.21 -29.22 -39.38
CA GLU A 299 -13.82 -27.82 -39.16
C GLU A 299 -13.42 -27.60 -37.69
N ARG A 300 -14.15 -28.21 -36.74
CA ARG A 300 -13.84 -28.11 -35.31
C ARG A 300 -12.46 -28.67 -34.98
N LEU A 301 -12.09 -29.83 -35.53
CA LEU A 301 -10.76 -30.41 -35.33
C LEU A 301 -9.66 -29.56 -35.96
N LEU A 302 -9.90 -29.01 -37.16
CA LEU A 302 -8.96 -28.11 -37.83
C LEU A 302 -8.75 -26.83 -37.01
N PHE A 303 -9.82 -26.16 -36.61
CA PHE A 303 -9.77 -24.94 -35.81
C PHE A 303 -9.14 -25.17 -34.44
N ARG A 304 -9.36 -26.35 -33.82
CA ARG A 304 -8.66 -26.75 -32.61
C ARG A 304 -7.15 -26.84 -32.82
N LYS A 305 -6.70 -27.55 -33.87
CA LYS A 305 -5.26 -27.70 -34.17
C LYS A 305 -4.62 -26.35 -34.46
N MET A 306 -5.26 -25.53 -35.31
CA MET A 306 -4.79 -24.19 -35.62
C MET A 306 -4.76 -23.32 -34.36
N GLY A 307 -5.86 -23.28 -33.60
CA GLY A 307 -5.99 -22.44 -32.42
C GLY A 307 -4.98 -22.78 -31.32
N LEU A 308 -4.64 -24.05 -31.12
CA LEU A 308 -3.58 -24.46 -30.20
C LEU A 308 -2.19 -24.03 -30.68
N SER A 309 -1.93 -24.10 -31.99
CA SER A 309 -0.66 -23.67 -32.60
C SER A 309 -0.47 -22.15 -32.65
N MET A 310 -1.52 -21.35 -32.38
CA MET A 310 -1.39 -19.90 -32.37
C MET A 310 -0.55 -19.40 -31.19
N ASP A 311 0.38 -18.50 -31.50
CA ASP A 311 1.20 -17.79 -30.52
C ASP A 311 0.44 -16.69 -29.77
N PRO A 312 -0.35 -15.80 -30.40
CA PRO A 312 -1.06 -14.78 -29.63
C PRO A 312 -2.25 -15.39 -28.90
N PHE A 313 -2.38 -14.98 -27.65
CA PHE A 313 -3.46 -15.40 -26.77
C PHE A 313 -3.92 -14.23 -25.91
N LEU A 314 -5.19 -14.27 -25.51
CA LEU A 314 -5.75 -13.41 -24.49
C LEU A 314 -5.67 -14.10 -23.13
N LEU A 315 -5.32 -13.36 -22.09
CA LEU A 315 -5.24 -13.91 -20.73
C LEU A 315 -6.45 -13.46 -19.91
N VAL A 316 -7.28 -14.41 -19.51
CA VAL A 316 -8.37 -14.17 -18.55
C VAL A 316 -7.88 -14.54 -17.16
N GLY A 317 -7.78 -13.53 -16.30
CA GLY A 317 -7.29 -13.65 -14.92
C GLY A 317 -8.40 -13.65 -13.88
N ARG A 318 -8.13 -12.98 -12.76
CA ARG A 318 -9.05 -12.88 -11.61
C ARG A 318 -10.35 -12.13 -11.92
N ARG A 319 -10.31 -11.15 -12.83
CA ARG A 319 -11.44 -10.27 -13.20
C ARG A 319 -12.53 -10.96 -14.03
N GLU A 320 -12.30 -12.22 -14.40
CA GLU A 320 -13.21 -12.97 -15.28
C GLU A 320 -13.45 -12.25 -16.62
N VAL A 321 -14.62 -12.46 -17.22
CA VAL A 321 -15.07 -11.78 -18.44
C VAL A 321 -15.61 -10.40 -18.05
N TYR A 322 -15.15 -9.37 -18.74
CA TYR A 322 -15.55 -7.97 -18.56
C TYR A 322 -15.48 -7.25 -19.92
N ASP A 323 -15.99 -6.03 -20.02
CA ASP A 323 -16.14 -5.27 -21.28
C ASP A 323 -14.90 -5.30 -22.18
N GLY A 324 -13.72 -5.01 -21.62
CA GLY A 324 -12.46 -5.00 -22.34
C GLY A 324 -11.99 -6.37 -22.82
N THR A 325 -12.47 -7.47 -22.22
CA THR A 325 -12.17 -8.82 -22.73
C THR A 325 -12.84 -9.03 -24.09
N ILE A 326 -14.10 -8.63 -24.21
CA ILE A 326 -14.89 -8.76 -25.45
C ILE A 326 -14.34 -7.82 -26.52
N GLU A 327 -14.00 -6.59 -26.16
CA GLU A 327 -13.31 -5.63 -27.06
C GLU A 327 -12.03 -6.25 -27.64
N ASN A 328 -11.20 -6.87 -26.80
CA ASN A 328 -9.98 -7.54 -27.26
C ASN A 328 -10.27 -8.72 -28.20
N ILE A 329 -11.34 -9.50 -27.95
CA ILE A 329 -11.76 -10.59 -28.83
C ILE A 329 -12.11 -10.04 -30.22
N HIS A 330 -12.94 -8.99 -30.30
CA HIS A 330 -13.29 -8.36 -31.58
C HIS A 330 -12.09 -7.76 -32.31
N LEU A 331 -11.12 -7.18 -31.57
CA LEU A 331 -9.87 -6.68 -32.15
C LEU A 331 -8.99 -7.81 -32.72
N HIS A 332 -8.92 -8.97 -32.06
CA HIS A 332 -8.25 -10.13 -32.64
C HIS A 332 -8.96 -10.63 -33.90
N TRP A 333 -10.30 -10.62 -33.87
CA TRP A 333 -11.13 -11.03 -35.00
C TRP A 333 -11.04 -10.16 -36.25
N LYS A 334 -10.50 -8.95 -36.11
CA LYS A 334 -10.16 -8.06 -37.22
C LYS A 334 -9.06 -8.64 -38.12
N HIS A 335 -8.12 -9.39 -37.56
CA HIS A 335 -6.94 -9.88 -38.27
C HIS A 335 -6.84 -11.40 -38.32
N ARG A 336 -7.67 -12.12 -37.55
CA ARG A 336 -7.66 -13.58 -37.41
C ARG A 336 -9.07 -14.11 -37.24
N GLU A 337 -9.34 -15.33 -37.66
CA GLU A 337 -10.66 -15.93 -37.49
C GLU A 337 -10.82 -16.65 -36.14
N LEU A 338 -9.69 -16.95 -35.48
CA LEU A 338 -9.64 -17.66 -34.22
C LEU A 338 -9.00 -16.80 -33.13
N VAL A 339 -9.51 -16.97 -31.91
CA VAL A 339 -8.96 -16.39 -30.70
C VAL A 339 -8.63 -17.49 -29.71
N LYS A 340 -7.39 -17.48 -29.22
CA LYS A 340 -6.92 -18.36 -28.15
C LYS A 340 -7.00 -17.60 -26.83
N ILE A 341 -7.78 -18.09 -25.89
CA ILE A 341 -7.94 -17.47 -24.56
C ILE A 341 -7.41 -18.43 -23.51
N ILE A 342 -6.47 -17.96 -22.69
CA ILE A 342 -5.87 -18.76 -21.61
C ILE A 342 -6.50 -18.31 -20.28
N VAL A 343 -7.09 -19.27 -19.57
CA VAL A 343 -7.63 -19.11 -18.22
C VAL A 343 -6.72 -19.82 -17.23
N ARG A 344 -6.20 -19.09 -16.23
CA ARG A 344 -5.30 -19.64 -15.20
C ARG A 344 -6.00 -19.83 -13.86
N GLY A 345 -5.65 -20.92 -13.17
CA GLY A 345 -6.00 -21.12 -11.74
C GLY A 345 -7.49 -21.30 -11.46
N LYS A 346 -8.28 -21.79 -12.43
CA LYS A 346 -9.72 -22.05 -12.28
C LYS A 346 -10.05 -23.52 -12.47
N SER A 347 -11.12 -23.98 -11.83
CA SER A 347 -11.64 -25.34 -11.98
C SER A 347 -12.32 -25.53 -13.34
N LEU A 348 -12.36 -26.76 -13.84
CA LEU A 348 -12.96 -27.07 -15.15
C LEU A 348 -14.44 -26.63 -15.27
N PRO A 349 -15.31 -26.78 -14.25
CA PRO A 349 -16.69 -26.27 -14.31
C PRO A 349 -16.75 -24.75 -14.46
N LEU A 350 -15.89 -24.02 -13.75
CA LEU A 350 -15.83 -22.56 -13.83
C LEU A 350 -15.31 -22.10 -15.20
N VAL A 351 -14.34 -22.83 -15.78
CA VAL A 351 -13.85 -22.57 -17.14
C VAL A 351 -14.95 -22.80 -18.17
N LYS A 352 -15.78 -23.84 -18.00
CA LYS A 352 -16.95 -24.07 -18.87
C LYS A 352 -17.95 -22.92 -18.77
N HIS A 353 -18.25 -22.45 -17.57
CA HIS A 353 -19.12 -21.28 -17.39
C HIS A 353 -18.53 -20.04 -18.08
N ILE A 354 -17.22 -19.81 -17.95
CA ILE A 354 -16.54 -18.70 -18.64
C ILE A 354 -16.62 -18.87 -20.15
N ALA A 355 -16.45 -20.08 -20.67
CA ALA A 355 -16.58 -20.36 -22.10
C ALA A 355 -17.98 -20.04 -22.61
N ILE A 356 -19.02 -20.45 -21.88
CA ILE A 356 -20.43 -20.14 -22.19
C ILE A 356 -20.67 -18.62 -22.15
N SER A 357 -20.19 -17.92 -21.12
CA SER A 357 -20.31 -16.46 -21.05
C SER A 357 -19.57 -15.79 -22.21
N LEU A 358 -18.39 -16.25 -22.59
CA LEU A 358 -17.66 -15.67 -23.71
C LEU A 358 -18.40 -15.87 -25.04
N GLU A 359 -19.01 -17.04 -25.24
CA GLU A 359 -19.84 -17.33 -26.42
C GLU A 359 -21.07 -16.43 -26.48
N ALA A 360 -21.81 -16.30 -25.38
CA ALA A 360 -22.99 -15.44 -25.32
C ALA A 360 -22.67 -13.96 -25.56
N GLU A 361 -21.58 -13.47 -24.97
CA GLU A 361 -21.23 -12.04 -25.00
C GLU A 361 -20.54 -11.61 -26.29
N SER A 362 -19.70 -12.47 -26.86
CA SER A 362 -18.97 -12.15 -28.10
C SER A 362 -19.72 -12.55 -29.36
N GLY A 363 -20.72 -13.42 -29.26
CA GLY A 363 -21.41 -14.04 -30.40
C GLY A 363 -20.52 -14.99 -31.22
N GLY A 364 -19.32 -15.30 -30.73
CA GLY A 364 -18.42 -16.27 -31.37
C GLY A 364 -18.74 -17.69 -30.96
N VAL A 365 -18.42 -18.64 -31.83
CA VAL A 365 -18.70 -20.06 -31.62
C VAL A 365 -17.59 -20.72 -30.81
N LEU A 366 -17.96 -21.44 -29.75
CA LEU A 366 -17.00 -22.21 -28.96
C LEU A 366 -16.50 -23.43 -29.75
N VAL A 367 -15.19 -23.52 -30.00
CA VAL A 367 -14.58 -24.65 -30.72
C VAL A 367 -14.14 -25.75 -29.76
N SER A 368 -13.27 -25.42 -28.80
CA SER A 368 -12.77 -26.38 -27.81
C SER A 368 -12.32 -25.70 -26.52
N VAL A 369 -12.38 -26.48 -25.43
CA VAL A 369 -11.79 -26.15 -24.12
C VAL A 369 -10.74 -27.20 -23.81
N ASP A 370 -9.47 -26.84 -23.95
CA ASP A 370 -8.33 -27.75 -23.86
C ASP A 370 -7.45 -27.45 -22.64
N LYS A 371 -6.93 -28.49 -21.98
CA LYS A 371 -5.99 -28.35 -20.87
C LYS A 371 -4.56 -28.20 -21.41
N THR A 372 -3.89 -27.12 -21.03
CA THR A 372 -2.51 -26.79 -21.43
C THR A 372 -1.61 -26.69 -20.19
N MET A 373 -0.28 -26.76 -20.35
CA MET A 373 0.69 -26.57 -19.25
C MET A 373 0.52 -25.23 -18.51
N LYS A 374 -0.03 -24.21 -19.18
CA LYS A 374 -0.23 -22.86 -18.65
C LYS A 374 -1.64 -22.63 -18.07
N GLY A 375 -2.52 -23.64 -18.02
CA GLY A 375 -3.92 -23.52 -17.60
C GLY A 375 -4.90 -24.14 -18.59
N TYR A 376 -6.09 -23.56 -18.75
CA TYR A 376 -7.06 -23.99 -19.76
C TYR A 376 -7.03 -23.02 -20.95
N ALA A 377 -7.01 -23.56 -22.16
CA ALA A 377 -7.12 -22.82 -23.41
C ALA A 377 -8.55 -22.97 -23.95
N ILE A 378 -9.24 -21.85 -24.09
CA ILE A 378 -10.54 -21.76 -24.75
C ILE A 378 -10.27 -21.22 -26.15
N ILE A 379 -10.74 -21.92 -27.18
CA ILE A 379 -10.62 -21.48 -28.57
C ILE A 379 -12.00 -21.03 -29.04
N LEU A 380 -12.11 -19.75 -29.39
CA LEU A 380 -13.31 -19.17 -29.98
C LEU A 380 -13.08 -18.92 -31.47
N TYR A 381 -14.08 -19.31 -32.25
CA TYR A 381 -14.18 -19.00 -33.67
C TYR A 381 -15.13 -17.83 -33.87
N ARG A 382 -14.78 -16.95 -34.79
CA ARG A 382 -15.52 -15.73 -35.08
C ARG A 382 -16.95 -15.99 -35.60
N GLY A 383 -17.16 -17.05 -36.37
CA GLY A 383 -18.39 -17.28 -37.14
C GLY A 383 -18.30 -16.75 -38.57
N LYS A 384 -18.99 -17.43 -39.50
CA LYS A 384 -19.04 -17.06 -40.92
C LYS A 384 -19.84 -15.78 -41.13
N ASN A 385 -20.90 -15.56 -40.33
CA ASN A 385 -21.77 -14.38 -40.39
C ASN A 385 -21.33 -13.22 -39.49
N TYR A 386 -20.08 -13.24 -39.01
CA TYR A 386 -19.62 -12.20 -38.11
C TYR A 386 -19.56 -10.83 -38.78
N GLN A 387 -20.22 -9.87 -38.15
CA GLN A 387 -20.10 -8.45 -38.47
C GLN A 387 -19.46 -7.75 -37.27
N MET A 388 -18.49 -6.87 -37.54
CA MET A 388 -17.86 -6.11 -36.47
C MET A 388 -18.90 -5.19 -35.84
N PRO A 389 -19.18 -5.33 -34.53
CA PRO A 389 -20.16 -4.46 -33.89
C PRO A 389 -19.66 -3.02 -33.91
N PHE A 390 -20.59 -2.07 -34.11
CA PHE A 390 -20.27 -0.64 -34.11
C PHE A 390 -19.67 -0.18 -32.77
N ARG A 391 -20.12 -0.78 -31.66
CA ARG A 391 -19.54 -0.61 -30.33
C ARG A 391 -18.80 -1.90 -29.95
N LEU A 392 -17.47 -1.82 -29.89
CA LEU A 392 -16.61 -2.96 -29.52
C LEU A 392 -16.72 -3.34 -28.04
N ARG A 393 -17.07 -2.37 -27.18
CA ARG A 393 -17.35 -2.59 -25.77
C ARG A 393 -18.85 -2.71 -25.57
N PRO A 394 -19.35 -3.87 -25.13
CA PRO A 394 -20.78 -4.04 -24.91
C PRO A 394 -21.15 -3.41 -23.56
N SER A 395 -22.31 -2.76 -23.50
CA SER A 395 -22.76 -1.98 -22.32
C SER A 395 -23.31 -2.85 -21.18
N ASN A 396 -23.53 -4.12 -21.46
CA ASN A 396 -24.15 -5.09 -20.55
C ASN A 396 -23.13 -5.74 -19.59
N LEU A 397 -21.83 -5.57 -19.86
CA LEU A 397 -20.75 -6.08 -19.03
C LEU A 397 -20.17 -5.00 -18.10
N LEU A 398 -19.60 -5.48 -17.00
CA LEU A 398 -18.88 -4.62 -16.06
C LEU A 398 -17.63 -4.00 -16.69
N THR A 399 -17.36 -2.76 -16.30
CA THR A 399 -16.10 -2.08 -16.61
C THR A 399 -14.93 -2.77 -15.91
N ARG A 400 -13.71 -2.55 -16.42
CA ARG A 400 -12.47 -3.09 -15.83
C ARG A 400 -12.33 -2.85 -14.32
N ARG A 401 -12.76 -1.68 -13.81
CA ARG A 401 -12.71 -1.32 -12.38
C ARG A 401 -13.76 -2.09 -11.59
N LYS A 402 -15.02 -2.04 -12.03
CA LYS A 402 -16.15 -2.74 -11.39
C LYS A 402 -15.94 -4.26 -11.37
N ALA A 403 -15.45 -4.85 -12.46
CA ALA A 403 -15.10 -6.27 -12.53
C ALA A 403 -13.99 -6.66 -11.54
N PHE A 404 -13.02 -5.78 -11.31
CA PHE A 404 -11.99 -6.02 -10.28
C PHE A 404 -12.57 -5.96 -8.87
N ALA A 405 -13.41 -4.97 -8.57
CA ALA A 405 -14.11 -4.87 -7.30
C ALA A 405 -14.98 -6.11 -7.02
N ARG A 406 -15.76 -6.56 -8.00
CA ARG A 406 -16.52 -7.84 -7.95
C ARG A 406 -15.60 -9.01 -7.58
N SER A 407 -14.42 -9.09 -8.19
CA SER A 407 -13.49 -10.18 -7.93
C SER A 407 -12.91 -10.17 -6.51
N ILE A 408 -12.68 -8.99 -5.94
CA ILE A 408 -12.23 -8.84 -4.55
C ILE A 408 -13.34 -9.26 -3.59
N GLU A 409 -14.55 -8.77 -3.82
CA GLU A 409 -15.69 -9.07 -2.96
C GLU A 409 -16.11 -10.55 -3.04
N LEU A 410 -15.93 -11.22 -4.19
CA LEU A 410 -16.14 -12.66 -4.30
C LEU A 410 -15.14 -13.44 -3.43
N GLN A 411 -13.86 -13.06 -3.48
CA GLN A 411 -12.83 -13.66 -2.63
C GLN A 411 -13.11 -13.41 -1.14
N ARG A 412 -13.54 -12.19 -0.80
CA ARG A 412 -13.93 -11.82 0.57
C ARG A 412 -15.11 -12.67 1.06
N ARG A 413 -16.15 -12.83 0.24
CA ARG A 413 -17.32 -13.66 0.56
C ARG A 413 -16.94 -15.12 0.75
N GLU A 414 -16.09 -15.68 -0.11
CA GLU A 414 -15.60 -17.06 0.01
C GLU A 414 -14.84 -17.24 1.32
N ALA A 415 -13.87 -16.38 1.62
CA ALA A 415 -13.10 -16.42 2.87
C ALA A 415 -14.00 -16.32 4.11
N LEU A 416 -14.96 -15.38 4.11
CA LEU A 416 -15.92 -15.24 5.21
C LEU A 416 -16.84 -16.45 5.34
N LYS A 417 -17.23 -17.09 4.23
CA LYS A 417 -18.04 -18.31 4.25
C LYS A 417 -17.26 -19.46 4.90
N TYR A 418 -15.99 -19.64 4.56
CA TYR A 418 -15.12 -20.63 5.22
C TYR A 418 -14.95 -20.32 6.71
N HIS A 419 -14.68 -19.07 7.08
CA HIS A 419 -14.54 -18.67 8.48
C HIS A 419 -15.81 -18.90 9.31
N VAL A 420 -16.98 -18.57 8.74
CA VAL A 420 -18.27 -18.84 9.41
C VAL A 420 -18.52 -20.34 9.54
N ALA A 421 -18.10 -21.16 8.57
CA ALA A 421 -18.22 -22.61 8.66
C ALA A 421 -17.30 -23.19 9.75
N ASP A 422 -16.04 -22.77 9.79
CA ASP A 422 -15.06 -23.15 10.83
C ASP A 422 -15.55 -22.78 12.24
N LEU A 423 -16.09 -21.57 12.42
CA LEU A 423 -16.68 -21.18 13.70
C LEU A 423 -17.89 -22.04 14.10
N LYS A 424 -18.74 -22.46 13.15
CA LYS A 424 -19.84 -23.37 13.46
C LYS A 424 -19.34 -24.75 13.87
N GLU A 425 -18.37 -25.29 13.15
CA GLU A 425 -17.78 -26.59 13.43
C GLU A 425 -17.15 -26.62 14.83
N ARG A 426 -16.39 -25.57 15.20
CA ARG A 426 -15.83 -25.44 16.57
C ARG A 426 -16.92 -25.38 17.64
N ILE A 427 -18.01 -24.66 17.39
CA ILE A 427 -19.14 -24.60 18.32
C ILE A 427 -19.80 -25.98 18.45
N GLU A 428 -19.98 -26.72 17.35
CA GLU A 428 -20.53 -28.07 17.35
C GLU A 428 -19.63 -29.07 18.09
N LEU A 429 -18.31 -29.00 17.90
CA LEU A 429 -17.33 -29.82 18.62
C LEU A 429 -17.36 -29.56 20.14
N LEU A 430 -17.47 -28.30 20.57
CA LEU A 430 -17.57 -27.97 22.00
C LEU A 430 -18.90 -28.40 22.62
N LYS A 431 -20.00 -28.37 21.84
CA LYS A 431 -21.32 -28.83 22.29
C LYS A 431 -21.40 -30.35 22.38
N THR A 432 -20.84 -31.07 21.42
CA THR A 432 -20.79 -32.54 21.43
C THR A 432 -19.88 -33.08 22.53
N GLY A 433 -18.71 -32.46 22.76
CA GLY A 433 -17.86 -32.79 23.89
C GLY A 433 -18.54 -32.57 25.26
N GLN A 434 -19.46 -31.61 25.36
CA GLN A 434 -20.29 -31.44 26.55
C GLN A 434 -21.29 -32.61 26.72
N GLU A 435 -21.96 -33.02 25.64
CA GLU A 435 -22.91 -34.14 25.70
C GLU A 435 -22.27 -35.51 25.99
N GLU A 436 -21.00 -35.72 25.61
CA GLU A 436 -20.27 -36.95 25.94
C GLU A 436 -19.91 -37.00 27.42
N GLU A 437 -19.40 -35.91 28.01
CA GLU A 437 -19.11 -35.81 29.44
C GLU A 437 -20.39 -35.92 30.31
N ASP A 438 -21.51 -35.38 29.84
CA ASP A 438 -22.82 -35.49 30.50
C ASP A 438 -23.41 -36.92 30.40
N LYS A 439 -22.98 -37.75 29.43
CA LYS A 439 -23.41 -39.15 29.27
C LYS A 439 -22.52 -40.12 30.06
N GLU A 440 -21.22 -39.84 30.17
CA GLU A 440 -20.24 -40.67 30.86
C GLU A 440 -20.44 -40.63 32.39
N THR A 441 -20.87 -39.47 32.91
CA THR A 441 -21.31 -39.30 34.32
C THR A 441 -22.51 -40.17 34.72
N CYS A 442 -23.24 -40.77 33.76
CA CYS A 442 -24.34 -41.69 34.02
C CYS A 442 -23.93 -43.19 34.02
N LYS A 443 -22.67 -43.52 33.68
CA LYS A 443 -22.15 -44.90 33.61
C LYS A 443 -20.91 -45.12 34.51
N LYS A 444 -21.14 -45.05 35.81
CA LYS A 444 -20.38 -45.67 36.93
C LYS A 444 -18.92 -45.26 37.17
N THR A 445 -18.67 -45.04 38.46
CA THR A 445 -17.48 -45.39 39.26
C THR A 445 -16.43 -46.26 38.57
N ASP A 446 -15.18 -45.82 38.71
CA ASP A 446 -13.91 -46.54 38.55
C ASP A 446 -13.58 -47.07 37.15
N ARG A 447 -13.00 -46.20 36.29
CA ARG A 447 -11.75 -46.52 35.59
C ARG A 447 -11.13 -45.34 34.85
N GLU A 448 -9.86 -45.08 35.19
CA GLU A 448 -8.80 -44.39 34.46
C GLU A 448 -9.16 -43.82 33.08
N GLU A 449 -9.52 -42.54 33.05
CA GLU A 449 -9.69 -41.78 31.82
C GLU A 449 -8.34 -41.21 31.35
N GLY A 450 -7.91 -41.70 30.19
CA GLY A 450 -6.78 -41.17 29.43
C GLY A 450 -7.06 -39.74 29.00
N ASN A 451 -6.23 -38.84 29.54
CA ASN A 451 -6.14 -37.43 29.25
C ASN A 451 -6.11 -37.14 27.73
N LEU A 452 -7.24 -36.71 27.16
CA LEU A 452 -7.30 -36.08 25.83
C LEU A 452 -7.86 -34.65 25.96
N TYR A 453 -7.21 -33.87 26.83
CA TYR A 453 -7.36 -32.42 26.85
C TYR A 453 -6.79 -31.89 25.53
N LEU A 454 -7.67 -31.58 24.56
CA LEU A 454 -7.33 -30.66 23.49
C LEU A 454 -6.87 -29.36 24.17
N ARG A 455 -5.56 -29.13 24.12
CA ARG A 455 -4.90 -27.93 24.61
C ARG A 455 -5.41 -26.77 23.76
N VAL A 456 -6.49 -26.15 24.21
CA VAL A 456 -6.95 -24.86 23.69
C VAL A 456 -5.88 -23.86 24.10
N ASP A 457 -5.05 -23.44 23.15
CA ASP A 457 -3.99 -22.47 23.40
C ASP A 457 -4.59 -21.16 23.91
N GLU A 458 -4.06 -20.66 25.02
CA GLU A 458 -4.45 -19.39 25.66
C GLU A 458 -4.21 -18.15 24.76
N SER A 459 -3.63 -18.32 23.57
CA SER A 459 -3.43 -17.25 22.58
C SER A 459 -4.71 -16.79 21.90
N ASP A 460 -5.84 -17.51 22.03
CA ASP A 460 -7.12 -17.13 21.43
C ASP A 460 -7.90 -16.07 22.23
N PHE A 461 -7.39 -15.66 23.40
CA PHE A 461 -8.02 -14.68 24.31
C PHE A 461 -7.52 -13.23 24.15
N SER A 462 -6.62 -12.96 23.21
CA SER A 462 -6.21 -11.57 22.91
C SER A 462 -6.94 -11.06 21.67
N SER A 463 -7.89 -10.16 21.88
CA SER A 463 -8.39 -9.27 20.84
C SER A 463 -8.81 -7.94 21.46
N ASP A 464 -7.82 -7.07 21.70
CA ASP A 464 -7.97 -5.64 22.00
C ASP A 464 -8.37 -4.81 20.77
N GLU A 465 -9.14 -5.37 19.84
CA GLU A 465 -9.64 -4.63 18.66
C GLU A 465 -11.12 -4.91 18.41
N ASP A 466 -12.01 -4.45 19.31
CA ASP A 466 -13.45 -4.50 19.03
C ASP A 466 -14.26 -3.29 19.54
N GLU A 467 -13.61 -2.14 19.74
CA GLU A 467 -14.31 -0.86 19.85
C GLU A 467 -13.66 0.16 18.91
N SER A 468 -14.13 0.26 17.65
CA SER A 468 -14.12 1.50 16.84
C SER A 468 -14.54 1.29 15.38
N LEU A 469 -15.73 0.77 15.04
CA LEU A 469 -16.15 0.76 13.61
C LEU A 469 -17.66 0.95 13.39
N GLU A 470 -18.22 2.03 13.93
CA GLU A 470 -19.37 2.72 13.30
C GLU A 470 -18.92 3.96 12.50
N TRP A 471 -17.79 4.59 12.86
CA TRP A 471 -17.33 5.86 12.27
C TRP A 471 -16.49 5.74 10.99
N GLU A 472 -16.06 4.55 10.57
CA GLU A 472 -15.32 4.36 9.30
C GLU A 472 -16.21 4.02 8.10
N SER A 473 -17.51 3.75 8.32
CA SER A 473 -18.42 3.44 7.20
C SER A 473 -18.70 4.66 6.31
N GLU A 474 -18.65 5.88 6.84
CA GLU A 474 -18.89 7.09 6.05
C GLU A 474 -17.69 7.48 5.16
N LYS A 475 -16.46 7.20 5.60
CA LYS A 475 -15.24 7.62 4.87
C LYS A 475 -14.93 6.76 3.63
N ASN A 476 -15.27 5.48 3.65
CA ASN A 476 -15.07 4.60 2.50
C ASN A 476 -16.24 4.66 1.49
N GLU A 477 -17.44 5.06 1.93
CA GLU A 477 -18.56 5.36 1.03
C GLU A 477 -18.35 6.70 0.29
N THR A 478 -17.73 7.70 0.92
CA THR A 478 -17.43 8.98 0.24
C THR A 478 -16.39 8.86 -0.86
N PHE A 479 -15.40 7.96 -0.75
CA PHE A 479 -14.35 7.81 -1.77
C PHE A 479 -14.83 7.12 -3.07
N LEU A 480 -15.92 6.35 -3.01
CA LEU A 480 -16.50 5.70 -4.19
C LEU A 480 -17.63 6.52 -4.81
N SER A 481 -18.40 7.28 -4.02
CA SER A 481 -19.43 8.18 -4.58
C SER A 481 -18.87 9.49 -5.14
N SER A 482 -17.74 10.01 -4.62
CA SER A 482 -17.17 11.27 -5.14
C SER A 482 -16.54 11.14 -6.53
N GLU A 483 -16.22 9.92 -6.99
CA GLU A 483 -15.72 9.67 -8.35
C GLU A 483 -16.84 9.32 -9.34
N GLU A 484 -18.05 8.98 -8.86
CA GLU A 484 -19.21 8.71 -9.73
C GLU A 484 -19.83 10.02 -10.26
N GLU A 485 -19.71 11.14 -9.53
CA GLU A 485 -20.19 12.45 -9.99
C GLU A 485 -19.29 13.10 -11.06
N GLU A 486 -18.00 12.71 -11.18
CA GLU A 486 -17.10 13.27 -12.20
C GLU A 486 -17.18 12.55 -13.57
N GLU A 487 -17.76 11.34 -13.65
CA GLU A 487 -17.90 10.60 -14.92
C GLU A 487 -19.26 10.79 -15.62
N GLU A 488 -20.27 11.36 -14.96
CA GLU A 488 -21.55 11.71 -15.61
C GLU A 488 -21.52 13.05 -16.39
N GLU A 489 -20.44 13.85 -16.28
CA GLU A 489 -20.30 15.14 -16.97
C GLU A 489 -19.36 15.14 -18.20
N ALA A 490 -18.97 13.99 -18.76
CA ALA A 490 -18.04 13.90 -19.91
C ALA A 490 -18.59 13.22 -21.17
#